data_AF-A0A354A2U4-F1
#
_entry.id   AF-A0A354A2U4-F1
#
_cell.length_a   1.000
_cell.length_b   1.000
_cell.length_c   1.000
_cell.angle_alpha   90.00
_cell.angle_beta   90.00
_cell.angle_gamma   90.00
#
_symmetry.space_group_name_H-M   'P 1'
#
loop_
_entity.id
_entity.type
_entity.pdbx_description
1 polymer ?
#
loop_
_entity_poly.entity_id
_entity_poly.type
_entity_poly.pdbx_seq_one_letter_code
_entity_poly.pdbx_strand_id
1 'polypeptide(L)'
;MAGLATSLGAGAATNSLAQMPDIDTIFLFGSNPTEAHPIVSIHLKKALKKGARLVVGDPRQTWMAKRADVWLNLKPATNIALINGIINVILEKGWENKEFINKRTEGFDELRAKVREYDLKTVEKITGVSGNAIVEAARLYSQAKNGMIVYGLGVTEHNSGTENSMAIANLALVCGQIGRPSTGIMALRG
;
A
#
# COMPACT_ATOMS: atom_id res chain seq x y z
N MET A 1 -12.21 -5.60 -10.65
CA MET A 1 -12.92 -5.94 -9.40
C MET A 1 -12.52 -7.30 -8.79
N ALA A 2 -11.91 -8.22 -9.55
CA ALA A 2 -11.59 -9.57 -9.05
C ALA A 2 -10.63 -9.58 -7.84
N GLY A 3 -9.52 -8.83 -7.86
CA GLY A 3 -8.45 -8.99 -6.86
C GLY A 3 -8.87 -8.80 -5.40
N LEU A 4 -9.46 -7.64 -5.05
CA LEU A 4 -9.92 -7.41 -3.67
C LEU A 4 -11.04 -8.37 -3.25
N ALA A 5 -11.95 -8.73 -4.17
CA ALA A 5 -13.00 -9.69 -3.87
C ALA A 5 -12.43 -11.08 -3.56
N THR A 6 -11.39 -11.51 -4.28
CA THR A 6 -10.66 -12.74 -3.98
C THR A 6 -9.96 -12.68 -2.62
N SER A 7 -9.31 -11.56 -2.28
CA SER A 7 -8.54 -11.45 -1.04
C SER A 7 -9.38 -11.17 0.21
N LEU A 8 -10.50 -10.44 0.09
CA LEU A 8 -11.25 -9.89 1.22
C LEU A 8 -12.75 -10.24 1.20
N GLY A 9 -13.23 -10.95 0.17
CA GLY A 9 -14.64 -11.27 -0.03
C GLY A 9 -15.48 -10.12 -0.62
N ALA A 10 -14.93 -8.92 -0.77
CA ALA A 10 -15.61 -7.77 -1.37
C ALA A 10 -14.65 -6.86 -2.15
N GLY A 11 -15.12 -6.30 -3.27
CA GLY A 11 -14.34 -5.38 -4.11
C GLY A 11 -14.57 -3.89 -3.82
N ALA A 12 -15.27 -3.57 -2.74
CA ALA A 12 -15.54 -2.19 -2.31
C ALA A 12 -14.38 -1.63 -1.49
N ALA A 13 -14.36 -0.30 -1.28
CA ALA A 13 -13.47 0.29 -0.29
C ALA A 13 -13.80 -0.28 1.10
N THR A 14 -12.77 -0.59 1.89
CA THR A 14 -12.97 -1.27 3.18
C THR A 14 -13.48 -0.33 4.28
N ASN A 15 -13.25 0.98 4.11
CA ASN A 15 -13.55 2.02 5.09
C ASN A 15 -14.16 3.25 4.41
N SER A 16 -14.82 4.09 5.20
CA SER A 16 -15.48 5.32 4.71
C SER A 16 -14.50 6.47 4.50
N LEU A 17 -14.76 7.30 3.49
CA LEU A 17 -14.05 8.57 3.25
C LEU A 17 -14.06 9.49 4.50
N ALA A 18 -15.12 9.42 5.31
CA ALA A 18 -15.25 10.22 6.52
C ALA A 18 -14.17 9.91 7.57
N GLN A 19 -13.58 8.71 7.55
CA GLN A 19 -12.53 8.29 8.48
C GLN A 19 -11.13 8.73 8.03
N MET A 20 -10.97 9.13 6.76
CA MET A 20 -9.66 9.45 6.19
C MET A 20 -8.92 10.59 6.91
N PRO A 21 -9.58 11.64 7.45
CA PRO A 21 -8.88 12.69 8.20
C PRO A 21 -8.17 12.22 9.48
N ASP A 22 -8.37 10.99 9.94
CA ASP A 22 -7.77 10.43 11.18
C ASP A 22 -6.80 9.27 10.91
N ILE A 23 -6.40 9.10 9.65
CA ILE A 23 -5.28 8.23 9.24
C ILE A 23 -3.97 8.82 9.74
N ASP A 24 -3.05 7.98 10.22
CA ASP A 24 -1.70 8.41 10.64
C ASP A 24 -0.59 8.05 9.64
N THR A 25 -0.81 7.07 8.78
CA THR A 25 0.06 6.78 7.62
C THR A 25 -0.76 6.50 6.37
N ILE A 26 -0.51 7.30 5.34
CA ILE A 26 -1.10 7.16 4.02
C ILE A 26 -0.09 6.46 3.11
N PHE A 27 -0.50 5.34 2.51
CA PHE A 27 0.24 4.69 1.44
C PHE A 27 -0.51 4.90 0.13
N LEU A 28 -0.16 5.96 -0.60
CA LEU A 28 -0.78 6.34 -1.86
C LEU A 28 -0.06 5.66 -3.03
N PHE A 29 -0.73 4.78 -3.76
CA PHE A 29 -0.09 3.92 -4.75
C PHE A 29 -0.84 3.93 -6.09
N GLY A 30 -0.16 4.31 -7.18
CA GLY A 30 -0.75 4.33 -8.52
C GLY A 30 -2.00 5.23 -8.63
N SER A 31 -2.04 6.34 -7.89
CA SER A 31 -3.18 7.26 -7.87
C SER A 31 -2.74 8.72 -7.70
N ASN A 32 -3.46 9.62 -8.40
CA ASN A 32 -3.28 11.06 -8.32
C ASN A 32 -4.59 11.75 -7.86
N PRO A 33 -4.96 11.65 -6.57
CA PRO A 33 -6.22 12.18 -6.07
C PRO A 33 -6.30 13.71 -6.14
N THR A 34 -5.16 14.42 -6.21
CA THR A 34 -5.17 15.87 -6.39
C THR A 34 -5.82 16.33 -7.70
N GLU A 35 -5.80 15.49 -8.73
CA GLU A 35 -6.40 15.78 -10.03
C GLU A 35 -7.65 14.93 -10.27
N ALA A 36 -7.62 13.63 -9.95
CA ALA A 36 -8.69 12.70 -10.26
C ALA A 36 -9.80 12.64 -9.20
N HIS A 37 -9.50 12.96 -7.92
CA HIS A 37 -10.44 12.82 -6.80
C HIS A 37 -10.31 13.97 -5.79
N PRO A 38 -10.65 15.23 -6.15
CA PRO A 38 -10.37 16.40 -5.32
C PRO A 38 -10.92 16.32 -3.89
N ILE A 39 -12.10 15.71 -3.69
CA ILE A 39 -12.68 15.51 -2.36
C ILE A 39 -11.81 14.55 -1.52
N VAL A 40 -11.38 13.43 -2.09
CA VAL A 40 -10.44 12.51 -1.43
C VAL A 40 -9.13 13.21 -1.10
N SER A 41 -8.62 14.04 -2.02
CA SER A 41 -7.43 14.86 -1.78
C SER A 41 -7.59 15.79 -0.59
N ILE A 42 -8.75 16.42 -0.40
CA ILE A 42 -9.04 17.27 0.76
C ILE A 42 -8.95 16.46 2.06
N HIS A 43 -9.54 15.26 2.11
CA HIS A 43 -9.46 14.41 3.30
C HIS A 43 -8.03 13.95 3.61
N LEU A 44 -7.27 13.54 2.58
CA LEU A 44 -5.85 13.19 2.74
C LEU A 44 -5.03 14.38 3.24
N LYS A 45 -5.21 15.56 2.67
CA LYS A 45 -4.53 16.79 3.10
C LYS A 45 -4.88 17.16 4.55
N LYS A 46 -6.12 16.89 5.01
CA LYS A 46 -6.49 17.07 6.42
C LYS A 46 -5.71 16.14 7.34
N ALA A 47 -5.54 14.87 6.97
CA ALA A 47 -4.71 13.92 7.73
C ALA A 47 -3.24 14.37 7.76
N LEU A 48 -2.67 14.76 6.61
CA LEU A 48 -1.29 15.30 6.56
C LEU A 48 -1.11 16.53 7.44
N LYS A 49 -2.10 17.44 7.47
CA LYS A 49 -2.08 18.62 8.36
C LYS A 49 -2.10 18.24 9.85
N LYS A 50 -2.66 17.08 10.21
CA LYS A 50 -2.61 16.53 11.57
C LYS A 50 -1.33 15.75 11.88
N GLY A 51 -0.39 15.66 10.94
CA GLY A 51 0.89 14.98 11.12
C GLY A 51 0.95 13.55 10.56
N ALA A 52 -0.02 13.15 9.74
CA ALA A 52 0.05 11.85 9.07
C ALA A 52 1.28 11.75 8.16
N ARG A 53 1.90 10.57 8.14
CA ARG A 53 3.01 10.23 7.24
C ARG A 53 2.49 9.87 5.86
N LEU A 54 3.29 10.13 4.83
CA LEU A 54 2.93 9.93 3.43
C LEU A 54 4.00 9.15 2.67
N VAL A 55 3.61 7.95 2.23
CA VAL A 55 4.34 7.15 1.24
C VAL A 55 3.61 7.26 -0.10
N VAL A 56 4.34 7.56 -1.18
CA VAL A 56 3.78 7.66 -2.54
C VAL A 56 4.52 6.74 -3.49
N GLY A 57 3.82 5.79 -4.12
CA GLY A 57 4.32 5.03 -5.26
C GLY A 57 3.69 5.53 -6.55
N ASP A 58 4.46 6.29 -7.34
CA ASP A 58 4.09 6.76 -8.67
C ASP A 58 5.40 7.01 -9.45
N PRO A 59 5.53 6.58 -10.73
CA PRO A 59 6.70 6.90 -11.56
C PRO A 59 6.88 8.41 -11.80
N ARG A 60 5.82 9.20 -11.59
CA ARG A 60 5.81 10.65 -11.82
C ARG A 60 5.89 11.39 -10.49
N GLN A 61 6.50 12.57 -10.54
CA GLN A 61 6.56 13.47 -9.40
C GLN A 61 5.28 14.32 -9.26
N THR A 62 4.16 13.66 -8.90
CA THR A 62 2.86 14.29 -8.67
C THR A 62 2.89 15.29 -7.50
N TRP A 63 1.80 16.06 -7.32
CA TRP A 63 1.70 17.03 -6.21
C TRP A 63 1.89 16.37 -4.83
N MET A 64 1.33 15.17 -4.66
CA MET A 64 1.47 14.37 -3.43
C MET A 64 2.89 13.82 -3.31
N ALA A 65 3.49 13.31 -4.39
CA ALA A 65 4.85 12.78 -4.39
C ALA A 65 5.89 13.82 -3.94
N LYS A 66 5.74 15.09 -4.37
CA LYS A 66 6.61 16.22 -3.94
C LYS A 66 6.58 16.50 -2.43
N ARG A 67 5.57 15.98 -1.72
CA ARG A 67 5.35 16.19 -0.28
C ARG A 67 5.41 14.89 0.52
N ALA A 68 5.76 13.79 -0.14
CA ALA A 68 5.85 12.49 0.50
C ALA A 68 7.07 12.44 1.41
N ASP A 69 6.93 11.75 2.54
CA ASP A 69 8.09 11.33 3.34
C ASP A 69 8.93 10.33 2.56
N VAL A 70 8.27 9.46 1.79
CA VAL A 70 8.91 8.50 0.89
C VAL A 70 8.24 8.53 -0.46
N TRP A 71 8.99 8.88 -1.50
CA TRP A 71 8.58 8.73 -2.88
C TRP A 71 9.24 7.51 -3.51
N LEU A 72 8.44 6.47 -3.75
CA LEU A 72 8.83 5.25 -4.45
C LEU A 72 8.68 5.49 -5.96
N ASN A 73 9.70 6.10 -6.57
CA ASN A 73 9.76 6.34 -8.01
C ASN A 73 10.09 5.04 -8.76
N LEU A 74 9.09 4.15 -8.83
CA LEU A 74 9.18 2.85 -9.48
C LEU A 74 9.11 2.97 -11.01
N LYS A 75 9.82 2.09 -11.70
CA LYS A 75 9.62 1.88 -13.13
C LYS A 75 8.17 1.42 -13.38
N PRO A 76 7.50 1.91 -14.43
CA PRO A 76 6.14 1.49 -14.77
C PRO A 76 6.00 -0.04 -14.84
N ALA A 77 4.83 -0.54 -14.42
CA ALA A 77 4.48 -1.97 -14.40
C ALA A 77 5.33 -2.87 -13.45
N THR A 78 6.14 -2.30 -12.56
CA THR A 78 6.92 -3.08 -11.55
C THR A 78 6.25 -3.18 -10.18
N ASN A 79 4.94 -2.90 -10.12
CA ASN A 79 4.13 -2.81 -8.90
C ASN A 79 4.24 -4.04 -7.98
N ILE A 80 4.05 -5.25 -8.52
CA ILE A 80 4.09 -6.50 -7.75
C ILE A 80 5.45 -6.70 -7.09
N ALA A 81 6.54 -6.46 -7.83
CA ALA A 81 7.89 -6.60 -7.32
C ALA A 81 8.15 -5.63 -6.16
N LEU A 82 7.71 -4.39 -6.27
CA LEU A 82 7.84 -3.40 -5.21
C LEU A 82 7.04 -3.80 -3.97
N ILE A 83 5.76 -4.16 -4.12
CA ILE A 83 4.91 -4.53 -2.97
C ILE A 83 5.42 -5.80 -2.29
N ASN A 84 5.82 -6.83 -3.05
CA ASN A 84 6.42 -8.04 -2.48
C ASN A 84 7.75 -7.75 -1.78
N GLY A 85 8.57 -6.85 -2.31
CA GLY A 85 9.79 -6.39 -1.64
C GLY A 85 9.52 -5.70 -0.31
N ILE A 86 8.50 -4.83 -0.26
CA ILE A 86 8.05 -4.18 0.98
C ILE A 86 7.58 -5.22 1.99
N ILE A 87 6.77 -6.20 1.57
CA ILE A 87 6.33 -7.30 2.44
C ILE A 87 7.53 -8.11 2.93
N ASN A 88 8.48 -8.47 2.05
CA ASN A 88 9.66 -9.23 2.44
C ASN A 88 10.47 -8.51 3.54
N VAL A 89 10.68 -7.20 3.40
CA VAL A 89 11.34 -6.39 4.44
C VAL A 89 10.57 -6.44 5.76
N ILE A 90 9.25 -6.30 5.73
CA ILE A 90 8.41 -6.38 6.94
C ILE A 90 8.63 -7.73 7.64
N LEU A 91 8.61 -8.84 6.88
CA LEU A 91 8.79 -10.18 7.42
C LEU A 91 10.21 -10.44 7.93
N GLU A 92 11.24 -9.95 7.23
CA GLU A 92 12.64 -10.08 7.65
C GLU A 92 12.92 -9.30 8.94
N LYS A 93 12.24 -8.17 9.15
CA LYS A 93 12.36 -7.33 10.34
C LYS A 93 11.45 -7.76 11.49
N GLY A 94 10.53 -8.70 11.27
CA GLY A 94 9.56 -9.12 12.27
C GLY A 94 8.51 -8.03 12.58
N TRP A 95 8.22 -7.15 11.61
CA TRP A 95 7.29 -6.02 11.75
C TRP A 95 5.84 -6.37 11.41
N GLU A 96 5.57 -7.61 11.02
CA GLU A 96 4.24 -8.10 10.72
C GLU A 96 3.35 -8.23 11.97
N ASN A 97 2.04 -8.12 11.77
CA ASN A 97 1.07 -8.36 12.82
C ASN A 97 0.77 -9.87 12.94
N LYS A 98 1.62 -10.59 13.66
CA LYS A 98 1.52 -12.05 13.84
C LYS A 98 0.17 -12.51 14.40
N GLU A 99 -0.40 -11.76 15.34
CA GLU A 99 -1.69 -12.10 15.93
C GLU A 99 -2.83 -11.98 14.91
N PHE A 100 -2.85 -10.89 14.14
CA PHE A 100 -3.83 -10.70 13.08
C PHE A 100 -3.71 -11.77 12.00
N ILE A 101 -2.49 -12.05 11.55
CA ILE A 101 -2.20 -13.07 10.54
C ILE A 101 -2.75 -14.43 10.98
N ASN A 102 -2.40 -14.88 12.19
CA ASN A 102 -2.84 -16.18 12.71
C ASN A 102 -4.37 -16.28 12.89
N LYS A 103 -5.05 -15.18 13.21
CA LYS A 103 -6.50 -15.19 13.52
C LYS A 103 -7.41 -14.88 12.33
N ARG A 104 -6.90 -14.17 11.31
CA ARG A 104 -7.72 -13.49 10.31
C ARG A 104 -7.26 -13.71 8.87
N THR A 105 -6.24 -14.53 8.64
CA THR A 105 -5.70 -14.78 7.29
C THR A 105 -5.49 -16.26 7.04
N GLU A 106 -5.39 -16.61 5.76
CA GLU A 106 -4.98 -17.92 5.25
C GLU A 106 -3.91 -17.72 4.17
N GLY A 107 -3.17 -18.77 3.81
CA GLY A 107 -2.17 -18.69 2.75
C GLY A 107 -0.88 -17.92 3.10
N PHE A 108 -0.63 -17.67 4.39
CA PHE A 108 0.51 -16.85 4.83
C PHE A 108 1.86 -17.52 4.58
N ASP A 109 1.96 -18.84 4.72
CA ASP A 109 3.22 -19.56 4.51
C ASP A 109 3.61 -19.57 3.03
N GLU A 110 2.64 -19.68 2.12
CA GLU A 110 2.83 -19.54 0.68
C GLU A 110 3.26 -18.13 0.32
N LEU A 111 2.61 -17.10 0.89
CA LEU A 111 3.04 -15.72 0.72
C LEU A 111 4.48 -15.52 1.21
N ARG A 112 4.79 -16.00 2.42
CA ARG A 112 6.12 -15.88 3.03
C ARG A 112 7.20 -16.55 2.19
N ALA A 113 6.91 -17.74 1.64
CA ALA A 113 7.81 -18.42 0.73
C ALA A 113 8.02 -17.59 -0.55
N LYS A 114 6.95 -17.03 -1.11
CA LYS A 114 7.00 -16.29 -2.37
C LYS A 114 7.76 -14.96 -2.27
N VAL A 115 7.55 -14.20 -1.20
CA VAL A 115 8.18 -12.88 -1.05
C VAL A 115 9.69 -12.95 -0.79
N ARG A 116 10.21 -14.10 -0.34
CA ARG A 116 11.67 -14.31 -0.21
C ARG A 116 12.42 -14.20 -1.53
N GLU A 117 11.75 -14.42 -2.66
CA GLU A 117 12.32 -14.21 -4.00
C GLU A 117 12.54 -12.71 -4.31
N TYR A 118 11.99 -11.80 -3.49
CA TYR A 118 12.01 -10.35 -3.66
C TYR A 118 12.89 -9.69 -2.58
N ASP A 119 14.15 -10.12 -2.49
CA ASP A 119 15.16 -9.43 -1.68
C ASP A 119 15.40 -7.98 -2.19
N LEU A 120 15.95 -7.12 -1.33
CA LEU A 120 16.15 -5.71 -1.66
C LEU A 120 16.96 -5.49 -2.94
N LYS A 121 18.03 -6.25 -3.17
CA LYS A 121 18.89 -6.10 -4.34
C LYS A 121 18.14 -6.48 -5.62
N THR A 122 17.34 -7.54 -5.55
CA THR A 122 16.48 -8.00 -6.65
C THR A 122 15.41 -6.96 -6.97
N VAL A 123 14.75 -6.42 -5.95
CA VAL A 123 13.68 -5.42 -6.10
C VAL A 123 14.22 -4.08 -6.59
N GLU A 124 15.39 -3.63 -6.11
CA GLU A 124 16.08 -2.44 -6.61
C GLU A 124 16.34 -2.55 -8.12
N LYS A 125 16.86 -3.71 -8.58
CA LYS A 125 17.14 -3.94 -9.99
C LYS A 125 15.88 -3.87 -10.84
N ILE A 126 14.80 -4.52 -10.40
CA ILE A 126 13.52 -4.58 -11.12
C ILE A 126 12.86 -3.21 -11.15
N THR A 127 12.67 -2.58 -9.98
CA THR A 127 11.84 -1.41 -9.80
C THR A 127 12.58 -0.09 -10.01
N GLY A 128 13.90 -0.06 -9.84
CA GLY A 128 14.69 1.17 -9.80
C GLY A 128 14.54 1.99 -8.51
N VAL A 129 13.74 1.53 -7.54
CA VAL A 129 13.58 2.18 -6.23
C VAL A 129 14.70 1.72 -5.31
N SER A 130 15.34 2.65 -4.60
CA SER A 130 16.41 2.30 -3.65
C SER A 130 15.88 1.48 -2.47
N GLY A 131 16.71 0.56 -1.99
CA GLY A 131 16.40 -0.31 -0.86
C GLY A 131 16.13 0.48 0.41
N ASN A 132 16.83 1.61 0.61
CA ASN A 132 16.56 2.52 1.72
C ASN A 132 15.13 3.08 1.67
N ALA A 133 14.64 3.48 0.49
CA ALA A 133 13.27 3.95 0.35
C ALA A 133 12.25 2.82 0.56
N ILE A 134 12.55 1.61 0.09
CA ILE A 134 11.71 0.42 0.32
C ILE A 134 11.62 0.10 1.82
N VAL A 135 12.75 0.10 2.53
CA VAL A 135 12.81 -0.16 3.98
C VAL A 135 12.06 0.92 4.76
N GLU A 136 12.22 2.19 4.38
CA GLU A 136 11.52 3.27 5.06
C GLU A 136 10.01 3.22 4.81
N ALA A 137 9.56 2.92 3.59
CA ALA A 137 8.14 2.70 3.29
C ALA A 137 7.56 1.52 4.10
N ALA A 138 8.29 0.40 4.16
CA ALA A 138 7.95 -0.77 4.97
C ALA A 138 7.81 -0.42 6.45
N ARG A 139 8.76 0.35 7.00
CA ARG A 139 8.73 0.81 8.38
C ARG A 139 7.54 1.73 8.64
N LEU A 140 7.34 2.76 7.82
CA LEU A 140 6.26 3.73 8.02
C LEU A 140 4.87 3.07 7.98
N TYR A 141 4.65 2.15 7.04
CA TYR A 141 3.35 1.51 6.89
C TYR A 141 3.08 0.42 7.93
N SER A 142 4.06 -0.46 8.20
CA SER A 142 3.88 -1.54 9.18
C SER A 142 3.71 -1.04 10.62
N GLN A 143 4.38 0.07 10.96
CA GLN A 143 4.33 0.65 12.31
C GLN A 143 3.17 1.65 12.50
N ALA A 144 2.36 1.87 11.47
CA ALA A 144 1.21 2.78 11.55
C ALA A 144 0.14 2.25 12.52
N LYS A 145 -0.41 3.12 13.38
CA LYS A 145 -1.58 2.73 14.19
C LYS A 145 -2.83 2.66 13.31
N ASN A 146 -2.96 3.63 12.40
CA ASN A 146 -4.08 3.85 11.49
C ASN A 146 -3.57 3.97 10.04
N GLY A 147 -3.08 2.86 9.48
CA GLY A 147 -2.52 2.83 8.13
C GLY A 147 -3.58 2.57 7.05
N MET A 148 -3.63 3.41 6.02
CA MET A 148 -4.53 3.21 4.87
C MET A 148 -3.77 3.21 3.54
N ILE A 149 -4.04 2.22 2.71
CA ILE A 149 -3.61 2.21 1.30
C ILE A 149 -4.69 2.89 0.46
N VAL A 150 -4.29 3.84 -0.37
CA VAL A 150 -5.17 4.50 -1.34
C VAL A 150 -4.60 4.23 -2.73
N TYR A 151 -5.40 3.60 -3.60
CA TYR A 151 -4.94 3.28 -4.95
C TYR A 151 -6.00 3.56 -6.01
N GLY A 152 -5.57 3.63 -7.28
CA GLY A 152 -6.44 3.93 -8.41
C GLY A 152 -6.02 3.18 -9.68
N LEU A 153 -6.26 3.80 -10.84
CA LEU A 153 -6.08 3.16 -12.15
C LEU A 153 -4.64 2.73 -12.46
N GLY A 154 -3.63 3.39 -11.87
CA GLY A 154 -2.22 3.00 -11.99
C GLY A 154 -1.89 1.63 -11.37
N VAL A 155 -2.85 0.98 -10.74
CA VAL A 155 -2.76 -0.40 -10.24
C VAL A 155 -3.60 -1.35 -11.11
N THR A 156 -4.79 -0.93 -11.52
CA THR A 156 -5.81 -1.83 -12.08
C THR A 156 -5.80 -1.94 -13.60
N GLU A 157 -5.26 -0.97 -14.33
CA GLU A 157 -5.24 -0.97 -15.81
C GLU A 157 -3.96 -1.60 -16.40
N HIS A 158 -3.33 -2.46 -15.61
CA HIS A 158 -2.27 -3.35 -16.06
C HIS A 158 -2.84 -4.72 -16.43
N ASN A 159 -2.14 -5.47 -17.30
CA ASN A 159 -2.47 -6.87 -17.56
C ASN A 159 -2.52 -7.72 -16.27
N SER A 160 -1.73 -7.33 -15.27
CA SER A 160 -1.68 -7.92 -13.93
C SER A 160 -2.47 -7.14 -12.87
N GLY A 161 -3.53 -6.41 -13.26
CA GLY A 161 -4.26 -5.52 -12.36
C GLY A 161 -4.94 -6.24 -11.19
N THR A 162 -5.37 -7.49 -11.41
CA THR A 162 -5.93 -8.36 -10.36
C THR A 162 -4.87 -8.71 -9.33
N GLU A 163 -3.70 -9.16 -9.78
CA GLU A 163 -2.57 -9.55 -8.95
C GLU A 163 -1.98 -8.34 -8.20
N ASN A 164 -1.94 -7.17 -8.84
CA ASN A 164 -1.56 -5.92 -8.16
C ASN A 164 -2.49 -5.60 -6.98
N SER A 165 -3.81 -5.77 -7.19
CA SER A 165 -4.80 -5.54 -6.14
C SER A 165 -4.66 -6.56 -5.01
N MET A 166 -4.37 -7.83 -5.33
CA MET A 166 -4.10 -8.89 -4.35
C MET A 166 -2.81 -8.62 -3.56
N ALA A 167 -1.74 -8.17 -4.21
CA ALA A 167 -0.48 -7.81 -3.54
C ALA A 167 -0.69 -6.66 -2.54
N ILE A 168 -1.48 -5.64 -2.92
CA ILE A 168 -1.89 -4.55 -2.02
C ILE A 168 -2.70 -5.08 -0.83
N ALA A 169 -3.63 -6.00 -1.07
CA ALA A 169 -4.39 -6.64 0.00
C ALA A 169 -3.47 -7.40 0.96
N ASN A 170 -2.52 -8.17 0.43
CA ASN A 170 -1.55 -8.92 1.23
C ASN A 170 -0.72 -7.98 2.11
N LEU A 171 -0.26 -6.84 1.60
CA LEU A 171 0.47 -5.85 2.40
C LEU A 171 -0.38 -5.33 3.57
N ALA A 172 -1.63 -4.98 3.33
CA ALA A 172 -2.54 -4.51 4.38
C ALA A 172 -2.83 -5.61 5.43
N LEU A 173 -3.01 -6.87 4.99
CA LEU A 173 -3.27 -8.02 5.85
C LEU A 173 -2.05 -8.37 6.72
N VAL A 174 -0.84 -8.40 6.14
CA VAL A 174 0.41 -8.64 6.87
C VAL A 174 0.62 -7.59 7.97
N CYS A 175 0.17 -6.36 7.75
CA CYS A 175 0.28 -5.28 8.74
C CYS A 175 -0.94 -5.19 9.68
N GLY A 176 -1.98 -6.03 9.52
CA GLY A 176 -3.20 -5.96 10.32
C GLY A 176 -3.97 -4.63 10.18
N GLN A 177 -3.90 -4.02 9.00
CA GLN A 177 -4.54 -2.72 8.70
C GLN A 177 -5.95 -2.88 8.13
N ILE A 178 -6.64 -4.00 8.38
CA ILE A 178 -8.00 -4.27 7.89
C ILE A 178 -8.94 -4.49 9.07
N GLY A 179 -10.18 -3.96 8.96
CA GLY A 179 -11.25 -4.19 9.93
C GLY A 179 -11.22 -3.28 11.16
N ARG A 180 -10.46 -2.17 11.13
CA ARG A 180 -10.43 -1.15 12.17
C ARG A 180 -10.80 0.23 11.61
N PRO A 181 -11.27 1.17 12.44
CA PRO A 181 -11.49 2.55 12.01
C PRO A 181 -10.20 3.20 11.50
N SER A 182 -10.31 4.02 10.45
CA SER A 182 -9.21 4.80 9.87
C SER A 182 -8.01 3.97 9.39
N THR A 183 -8.22 2.69 9.08
CA THR A 183 -7.26 1.83 8.38
C THR A 183 -7.81 1.45 7.00
N GLY A 184 -7.15 0.53 6.31
CA GLY A 184 -7.78 -0.26 5.25
C GLY A 184 -7.30 0.08 3.85
N ILE A 185 -8.15 -0.24 2.88
CA ILE A 185 -7.86 -0.08 1.46
C ILE A 185 -8.96 0.74 0.82
N MET A 186 -8.57 1.89 0.29
CA MET A 186 -9.40 2.79 -0.48
C MET A 186 -9.09 2.62 -1.98
N ALA A 187 -9.83 1.71 -2.62
CA ALA A 187 -9.81 1.52 -4.07
C ALA A 187 -10.63 2.62 -4.75
N LEU A 188 -9.96 3.68 -5.20
CA LEU A 188 -10.59 4.82 -5.85
C LEU A 188 -11.11 4.39 -7.22
N ARG A 189 -12.44 4.46 -7.38
CA ARG A 189 -13.12 4.26 -8.66
C ARG A 189 -13.21 5.59 -9.40
N GLY A 190 -13.24 5.53 -10.73
CA GLY A 190 -13.47 6.70 -11.59
C GLY A 190 -14.86 7.29 -11.41
#